data_AF-A0A2F0AJ37-F1
#
_entry.id   AF-A0A2F0AJ37-F1
#
_cell.length_a   1.000
_cell.length_b   1.000
_cell.length_c   1.000
_cell.angle_alpha   90.00
_cell.angle_beta   90.00
_cell.angle_gamma   90.00
#
_symmetry.space_group_name_H-M   'P 1'
#
loop_
_entity.id
_entity.type
_entity.pdbx_description
1 polymer ?
#
loop_
_entity_poly.entity_id
_entity_poly.type
_entity_poly.pdbx_seq_one_letter_code
_entity_poly.pdbx_strand_id
1 'polypeptide(L)'
;MSNYYKVFFTITFDYSEKKNKVITKFFKSDVDLTTNDFPENINDTNIYKLWNKHALKKPLNDLNPDNEFNENKASNKKIVTHRIVNLKTLTEVFNS
;
A
#
# COMPACT_ATOMS: atom_id res chain seq x y z
N MET A 1 5.04 -1.01 24.26
CA MET A 1 3.77 -0.82 23.52
C MET A 1 4.14 -0.50 22.09
N SER A 2 3.97 -1.47 21.19
CA SER A 2 4.36 -1.36 19.78
C SER A 2 3.58 -0.24 19.08
N ASN A 3 4.19 0.40 18.09
CA ASN A 3 3.47 1.35 17.25
C ASN A 3 2.55 0.58 16.29
N TYR A 4 1.35 1.11 16.08
CA TYR A 4 0.34 0.58 15.17
C TYR A 4 -0.03 1.69 14.21
N TYR A 5 0.06 1.43 12.90
CA TYR A 5 -0.27 2.42 11.89
C TYR A 5 -1.40 1.95 11.01
N LYS A 6 -2.22 2.89 10.54
CA LYS A 6 -3.17 2.64 9.46
C LYS A 6 -2.78 3.48 8.26
N VAL A 7 -2.58 2.83 7.12
CA VAL A 7 -2.15 3.50 5.88
C VAL A 7 -3.28 3.48 4.89
N PHE A 8 -3.58 4.65 4.32
CA PHE A 8 -4.61 4.82 3.31
C PHE A 8 -3.94 5.22 1.99
N PHE A 9 -4.25 4.50 0.92
CA PHE A 9 -3.52 4.65 -0.35
C PHE A 9 -4.42 4.36 -1.55
N THR A 10 -3.98 4.83 -2.72
CA THR A 10 -4.48 4.40 -4.02
C THR A 10 -3.39 3.62 -4.72
N ILE A 11 -3.74 2.48 -5.31
CA ILE A 11 -2.86 1.78 -6.24
C ILE A 11 -3.38 1.98 -7.65
N THR A 12 -2.47 2.31 -8.56
CA THR A 12 -2.71 2.37 -10.00
C THR A 12 -1.82 1.34 -10.68
N PHE A 13 -2.33 0.63 -11.67
CA PHE A 13 -1.58 -0.38 -12.42
C PHE A 13 -2.16 -0.52 -13.83
N ASP A 14 -1.32 -1.01 -14.73
CA ASP A 14 -1.74 -1.40 -16.06
C ASP A 14 -2.35 -2.81 -16.01
N TYR A 15 -3.40 -3.05 -16.78
CA TYR A 15 -4.16 -4.29 -16.77
C TYR A 15 -4.45 -4.80 -18.19
N SER A 16 -4.07 -6.05 -18.46
CA SER A 16 -4.24 -6.70 -19.75
C SER A 16 -5.61 -7.40 -19.86
N GLU A 17 -6.54 -6.86 -20.65
CA GLU A 17 -7.89 -7.43 -20.80
C GLU A 17 -8.00 -8.46 -21.94
N LYS A 18 -7.59 -8.09 -23.15
CA LYS A 18 -7.69 -8.87 -24.41
C LYS A 18 -6.40 -8.68 -25.22
N LYS A 19 -6.16 -9.51 -26.25
CA LYS A 19 -4.97 -9.40 -27.13
C LYS A 19 -4.69 -7.93 -27.50
N ASN A 20 -3.54 -7.43 -27.04
CA ASN A 20 -3.00 -6.09 -27.23
C ASN A 20 -3.78 -4.90 -26.62
N LYS A 21 -4.77 -5.12 -25.76
CA LYS A 21 -5.44 -4.02 -25.04
C LYS A 21 -4.96 -3.97 -23.59
N VAL A 22 -4.23 -2.90 -23.27
CA VAL A 22 -3.83 -2.52 -21.91
C VAL A 22 -4.67 -1.34 -21.46
N ILE A 23 -5.24 -1.41 -20.27
CA ILE A 23 -5.96 -0.30 -19.63
C ILE A 23 -5.34 0.01 -18.28
N THR A 24 -5.39 1.26 -17.86
CA THR A 24 -5.01 1.62 -16.49
C THR A 24 -6.20 1.41 -15.56
N LYS A 25 -6.00 0.63 -14.50
CA LYS A 25 -6.97 0.45 -13.40
C LYS A 25 -6.41 1.01 -12.11
N PHE A 26 -7.29 1.31 -11.18
CA PHE A 26 -6.91 1.71 -9.83
C PHE A 26 -7.91 1.19 -8.81
N PHE A 27 -7.47 1.08 -7.56
CA PHE A 27 -8.35 0.90 -6.41
C PHE A 27 -7.82 1.72 -5.24
N LYS A 28 -8.73 2.07 -4.32
CA LYS A 28 -8.40 2.69 -3.03
C LYS A 28 -8.44 1.59 -1.98
N SER A 29 -7.51 1.62 -1.05
CA SER A 29 -7.45 0.63 0.01
C SER A 29 -6.77 1.19 1.25
N ASP A 30 -6.89 0.45 2.33
CA ASP A 30 -6.18 0.69 3.57
C ASP A 30 -5.66 -0.61 4.17
N VAL A 31 -4.55 -0.49 4.89
CA VAL A 31 -3.96 -1.61 5.64
C VAL A 31 -3.51 -1.14 7.01
N ASP A 32 -3.59 -2.06 7.96
CA ASP A 32 -3.02 -1.88 9.29
C ASP A 32 -1.59 -2.45 9.28
N LEU A 33 -0.65 -1.71 9.86
CA LEU A 33 0.76 -2.05 9.95
C LEU A 33 1.17 -2.12 11.41
N THR A 34 1.96 -3.15 11.72
CA THR A 34 2.46 -3.48 13.03
C THR A 34 3.97 -3.70 12.99
N THR A 35 4.60 -3.82 14.15
CA THR A 35 6.03 -4.16 14.24
C THR A 35 6.41 -5.48 13.60
N ASN A 36 5.44 -6.36 13.30
CA ASN A 36 5.70 -7.67 12.68
C ASN A 36 5.75 -7.60 11.15
N ASP A 37 5.28 -6.50 10.54
CA ASP A 37 5.25 -6.32 9.09
C ASP A 37 6.62 -5.91 8.52
N PHE A 38 7.58 -5.56 9.39
CA PHE A 38 8.89 -5.07 9.00
C PHE A 38 9.99 -5.73 9.84
N PRO A 39 11.18 -5.98 9.25
CA PRO A 39 12.35 -6.46 10.01
C PRO A 39 12.96 -5.38 10.92
N GLU A 40 12.58 -4.12 10.72
CA GLU A 40 13.07 -2.96 11.45
C GLU A 40 11.93 -2.36 12.30
N ASN A 41 12.26 -1.77 13.45
CA ASN A 41 11.27 -1.09 14.27
C ASN A 41 10.67 0.11 13.53
N ILE A 42 9.34 0.15 13.47
CA ILE A 42 8.58 1.25 12.86
C ILE A 42 8.33 2.39 13.84
N ASN A 43 8.45 3.62 13.35
CA ASN A 43 8.14 4.86 14.06
C ASN A 43 7.70 5.95 13.08
N ASP A 44 7.28 7.10 13.61
CA ASP A 44 6.74 8.21 12.81
C ASP A 44 7.78 8.81 11.85
N THR A 45 9.09 8.60 12.08
CA THR A 45 10.14 9.14 11.21
C THR A 45 10.50 8.22 10.04
N ASN A 46 10.23 6.91 10.13
CA ASN A 46 10.62 5.94 9.11
C ASN A 46 9.45 5.23 8.41
N ILE A 47 8.24 5.32 8.95
CA ILE A 47 7.10 4.54 8.46
C ILE A 47 6.76 4.80 6.99
N TYR A 48 6.88 6.04 6.51
CA TYR A 48 6.64 6.38 5.10
C TYR A 48 7.58 5.62 4.16
N LYS A 49 8.87 5.62 4.47
CA LYS A 49 9.90 4.95 3.67
C LYS A 49 9.72 3.44 3.69
N LEU A 50 9.48 2.88 4.88
CA LEU A 50 9.27 1.45 5.06
C LEU A 50 8.01 0.98 4.34
N TRP A 51 6.89 1.69 4.51
CA TRP A 51 5.63 1.43 3.81
C TRP A 51 5.83 1.44 2.29
N ASN A 52 6.41 2.50 1.72
CA ASN A 52 6.59 2.58 0.27
C ASN A 52 7.42 1.40 -0.27
N LYS A 53 8.48 1.00 0.43
CA LYS A 53 9.30 -0.16 0.05
C LYS A 53 8.53 -1.48 0.16
N HIS A 54 7.76 -1.65 1.23
CA HIS A 54 6.98 -2.86 1.49
C HIS A 54 5.81 -2.98 0.51
N ALA A 55 5.03 -1.92 0.36
CA ALA A 55 3.83 -1.90 -0.47
C ALA A 55 4.17 -2.12 -1.95
N LEU A 56 5.28 -1.58 -2.47
CA LEU A 56 5.71 -1.85 -3.85
C LEU A 56 6.09 -3.31 -4.09
N LYS A 57 6.66 -3.98 -3.08
CA LYS A 57 7.07 -5.39 -3.16
C LYS A 57 5.92 -6.37 -2.93
N LYS A 58 4.88 -5.97 -2.22
CA LYS A 58 3.74 -6.84 -1.94
C LYS A 58 2.94 -7.16 -3.20
N PRO A 59 2.41 -8.39 -3.33
CA PRO A 59 1.39 -8.71 -4.32
C PRO A 59 0.21 -7.74 -4.25
N LEU A 60 -0.43 -7.44 -5.38
CA LEU A 60 -1.61 -6.59 -5.43
C LEU A 60 -2.81 -7.20 -4.69
N ASN A 61 -2.93 -8.53 -4.68
CA ASN A 61 -3.94 -9.25 -3.91
C ASN A 61 -3.82 -9.00 -2.39
N ASP A 62 -2.60 -8.85 -1.89
CA ASP A 62 -2.33 -8.62 -0.47
C ASP A 62 -2.57 -7.16 -0.04
N LEU A 63 -2.96 -6.30 -0.98
CA LEU A 63 -3.26 -4.88 -0.76
C LEU A 63 -4.76 -4.61 -0.80
N ASN A 64 -5.56 -5.67 -0.60
CA ASN A 64 -7.01 -5.63 -0.44
C ASN A 64 -7.74 -4.89 -1.58
N PRO A 65 -7.66 -5.40 -2.83
CA PRO A 65 -8.36 -4.81 -3.97
C PRO A 65 -9.87 -5.10 -3.92
N ASP A 66 -10.69 -4.22 -4.51
CA ASP A 66 -12.15 -4.33 -4.61
C ASP A 66 -12.60 -5.43 -5.62
N ASN A 67 -12.34 -6.71 -5.31
CA ASN A 67 -12.83 -7.95 -5.97
C ASN A 67 -12.59 -8.17 -7.50
N GLU A 68 -12.60 -9.46 -7.90
CA GLU A 68 -12.34 -9.98 -9.27
C GLU A 68 -11.07 -9.45 -9.95
N PHE A 69 -9.95 -9.51 -9.24
CA PHE A 69 -8.66 -9.11 -9.74
C PHE A 69 -7.76 -10.32 -10.04
N ASN A 70 -7.30 -10.44 -11.29
CA ASN A 70 -6.24 -11.39 -11.65
C ASN A 70 -4.90 -10.67 -11.72
N GLU A 71 -4.05 -10.91 -10.71
CA GLU A 71 -2.74 -10.28 -10.57
C GLU A 71 -1.79 -10.52 -11.73
N ASN A 72 -1.90 -11.68 -12.40
CA ASN A 72 -1.03 -12.01 -13.53
C ASN A 72 -1.27 -11.11 -14.76
N LYS A 73 -2.39 -10.37 -14.78
CA LYS A 73 -2.70 -9.39 -15.83
C LYS A 73 -2.23 -7.98 -15.48
N ALA A 74 -1.72 -7.76 -14.27
CA ALA A 74 -1.32 -6.45 -13.78
C ALA A 74 0.18 -6.20 -13.96
N SER A 75 0.54 -4.98 -14.35
CA SER A 75 1.93 -4.53 -14.45
C SER A 75 2.04 -3.03 -14.11
N ASN A 76 3.25 -2.48 -14.07
CA ASN A 76 3.51 -1.06 -13.86
C ASN A 76 2.82 -0.46 -12.62
N LYS A 77 2.79 -1.23 -11.54
CA LYS A 77 2.19 -0.85 -10.26
C LYS A 77 2.81 0.44 -9.72
N LYS A 78 1.96 1.39 -9.36
CA LYS A 78 2.28 2.65 -8.69
C LYS A 78 1.38 2.81 -7.48
N ILE A 79 1.96 3.27 -6.37
CA ILE A 79 1.23 3.50 -5.12
C ILE A 79 1.30 4.99 -4.80
N VAL A 80 0.16 5.57 -4.46
CA VAL A 80 0.03 6.91 -3.92
C VAL A 80 -0.49 6.77 -2.50
N THR A 81 0.36 7.12 -1.53
CA THR A 81 0.00 7.11 -0.10
C THR A 81 -0.64 8.44 0.25
N HIS A 82 -1.89 8.41 0.72
CA HIS A 82 -2.64 9.62 1.08
C HIS A 82 -2.35 10.06 2.50
N ARG A 83 -2.37 9.11 3.44
CA ARG A 83 -2.13 9.36 4.85
C ARG A 83 -1.64 8.11 5.57
N ILE A 84 -0.82 8.32 6.59
CA ILE A 84 -0.42 7.30 7.55
C ILE A 84 -0.85 7.82 8.93
N VAL A 85 -1.66 7.06 9.65
CA VAL A 85 -2.15 7.44 10.99
C VAL A 85 -1.47 6.56 12.02
N ASN A 86 -0.81 7.16 13.01
CA ASN A 86 -0.37 6.44 14.20
C ASN A 86 -1.58 6.20 15.10
N LEU A 87 -2.05 4.96 15.20
CA LEU A 87 -3.24 4.60 15.96
C LEU A 87 -3.04 4.71 17.48
N LYS A 88 -1.79 4.77 17.95
CA LYS A 88 -1.48 4.96 19.38
C LYS A 88 -1.71 6.41 19.81
N THR A 89 -1.35 7.36 18.96
CA THR A 89 -1.44 8.80 19.25
C THR A 89 -2.62 9.48 18.55
N LEU A 90 -3.26 8.77 17.62
CA LEU A 90 -4.31 9.29 16.72
C LEU A 90 -3.83 10.50 15.90
N THR A 91 -2.53 10.56 15.60
CA THR A 91 -1.91 11.63 14.81
C THR A 91 -1.58 11.15 13.42
N GLU A 92 -1.72 12.04 12.44
CA GLU A 92 -1.18 11.82 11.10
C GLU A 92 0.33 11.96 11.15
N VAL A 93 1.01 10.99 10.52
CA VAL A 93 2.41 11.08 10.19
C VAL A 93 2.49 11.77 8.84
N PHE A 94 3.41 12.71 8.69
CA PHE A 94 3.67 13.39 7.43
C PHE A 94 5.04 12.97 6.88
N ASN A 95 5.16 12.90 5.56
CA ASN A 95 6.43 12.67 4.92
C ASN A 95 7.34 13.88 5.18
N SER A 96 8.45 13.66 5.89
CA SER A 96 9.50 14.66 6.13
C SER A 96 10.42 14.80 4.92
#